data_AF-A0A956ETZ3-F1
#
_entry.id   AF-A0A956ETZ3-F1
#
_cell.length_a   1.000
_cell.length_b   1.000
_cell.length_c   1.000
_cell.angle_alpha   90.00
_cell.angle_beta   90.00
_cell.angle_gamma   90.00
#
_symmetry.space_group_name_H-M   'P 1'
#
loop_
_entity.id
_entity.type
_entity.pdbx_description
1 polymer ?
#
loop_
_entity_poly.entity_id
_entity_poly.type
_entity_poly.pdbx_seq_one_letter_code
_entity_poly.pdbx_strand_id
1 'polypeptide(L)'
;ASGVQVAAPAPSAPELASAAPSVAPEPPAPAASEAEPPEAPAPTGELAAVIRGDAEAMKALEAKAPDERSAAEALALARGRSAALRASWREFMDGLKQNPSELSDKAKKKRLEDYARNRELSTETLEAVAALGTEDALDFLYEIWVGTPKRTDTTQLAEELVMSNDLRKKASPALGVALELRTVDKDDPCASTKKLVQRAEKDGDVRSLHLLGRLGNKRGRGSSGRDDCYACLRKPDVLKDAIQSVRKRLTQKK
;
A
#
# COMPACT_ATOMS: atom_id res chain seq x y z
N ALA A 1 20.69 -55.24 -31.64
CA ALA A 1 19.72 -55.68 -30.63
C ALA A 1 19.07 -54.45 -30.02
N SER A 2 17.73 -54.39 -30.13
CA SER A 2 16.70 -53.65 -29.38
C SER A 2 17.16 -52.48 -28.48
N GLY A 3 16.64 -51.25 -28.54
CA GLY A 3 15.34 -50.75 -28.99
C GLY A 3 14.29 -50.87 -27.88
N VAL A 4 14.01 -49.79 -27.14
CA VAL A 4 12.69 -49.53 -26.51
C VAL A 4 12.49 -48.02 -26.37
N GLN A 5 11.49 -47.52 -27.10
CA GLN A 5 10.95 -46.18 -27.10
C GLN A 5 9.60 -46.26 -26.37
N VAL A 6 9.39 -45.49 -25.30
CA VAL A 6 8.11 -45.49 -24.56
C VAL A 6 7.34 -44.23 -24.91
N ALA A 7 6.23 -44.43 -25.63
CA ALA A 7 5.26 -43.43 -26.01
C ALA A 7 4.34 -43.04 -24.84
N ALA A 8 3.96 -41.77 -24.78
CA ALA A 8 2.99 -41.23 -23.84
C ALA A 8 1.55 -41.47 -24.34
N PRO A 9 0.59 -41.86 -23.48
CA PRO A 9 -0.82 -41.88 -23.83
C PRO A 9 -1.49 -40.53 -23.55
N ALA A 10 -2.31 -40.08 -24.50
CA ALA A 10 -3.28 -39.01 -24.33
C ALA A 10 -4.48 -39.48 -23.49
N PRO A 11 -5.11 -38.62 -22.67
CA PRO A 11 -6.43 -38.91 -22.14
C PRO A 11 -7.54 -38.27 -22.99
N SER A 12 -8.51 -39.13 -23.26
CA SER A 12 -9.75 -38.95 -24.00
C SER A 12 -10.72 -37.98 -23.31
N ALA A 13 -11.49 -37.28 -24.14
CA ALA A 13 -12.75 -36.66 -23.74
C ALA A 13 -13.84 -37.73 -23.52
N PRO A 14 -14.81 -37.49 -22.62
CA PRO A 14 -16.12 -38.08 -22.72
C PRO A 14 -17.21 -37.04 -23.01
N GLU A 15 -18.02 -37.38 -24.01
CA GLU A 15 -19.26 -36.75 -24.42
C GLU A 15 -20.45 -37.47 -23.71
N LEU A 16 -21.59 -36.77 -23.62
CA LEU A 16 -22.97 -37.25 -23.42
C LEU A 16 -23.52 -37.44 -21.98
N ALA A 17 -24.33 -36.44 -21.62
CA ALA A 17 -25.75 -36.52 -21.28
C ALA A 17 -26.23 -37.43 -20.13
N SER A 18 -26.83 -36.81 -19.11
CA SER A 18 -28.00 -37.37 -18.42
C SER A 18 -28.90 -36.25 -17.92
N ALA A 19 -30.09 -36.16 -18.52
CA ALA A 19 -31.19 -35.32 -18.08
C ALA A 19 -31.68 -35.78 -16.69
N ALA A 20 -31.89 -34.83 -15.78
CA ALA A 20 -32.55 -35.04 -14.51
C ALA A 20 -33.83 -34.16 -14.44
N PRO A 21 -34.89 -34.63 -13.77
CA PRO A 21 -36.23 -34.07 -13.86
C PRO A 21 -36.38 -32.71 -13.17
N SER A 22 -37.14 -31.83 -13.83
CA SER A 22 -37.65 -30.58 -13.29
C SER A 22 -38.62 -30.87 -12.13
N VAL A 23 -38.15 -30.68 -10.90
CA VAL A 23 -39.00 -30.64 -9.70
C VAL A 23 -39.48 -29.19 -9.54
N ALA A 24 -40.79 -29.00 -9.62
CA ALA A 24 -41.43 -27.72 -9.40
C ALA A 24 -41.10 -27.19 -8.00
N PRO A 25 -40.73 -25.91 -7.84
CA PRO A 25 -40.55 -25.32 -6.52
C PRO A 25 -41.92 -25.15 -5.84
N GLU A 26 -42.02 -25.77 -4.67
CA GLU A 26 -43.09 -25.59 -3.69
C GLU A 26 -43.15 -24.11 -3.26
N PRO A 27 -44.34 -23.49 -3.16
CA PRO A 27 -44.46 -22.09 -2.76
C PRO A 27 -43.92 -21.89 -1.33
N PRO A 28 -43.05 -20.89 -1.10
CA PRO A 28 -42.52 -20.63 0.22
C PRO A 28 -43.65 -20.22 1.18
N ALA A 29 -43.64 -20.84 2.36
CA ALA A 29 -44.49 -20.47 3.48
C ALA A 29 -44.35 -18.96 3.80
N PRO A 30 -45.44 -18.28 4.20
CA PRO A 30 -45.38 -16.87 4.56
C PRO A 30 -44.40 -16.66 5.70
N ALA A 31 -43.40 -15.82 5.45
CA ALA A 31 -42.41 -15.38 6.42
C ALA A 31 -43.13 -14.84 7.67
N ALA A 32 -42.79 -15.42 8.82
CA ALA A 32 -43.12 -14.82 10.10
C ALA A 32 -42.50 -13.42 10.12
N SER A 33 -43.36 -12.42 10.30
CA SER A 33 -42.99 -11.01 10.45
C SER A 33 -41.92 -10.87 11.54
N GLU A 34 -40.69 -10.68 11.12
CA GLU A 34 -39.57 -10.31 11.95
C GLU A 34 -39.86 -8.90 12.47
N ALA A 35 -40.21 -8.80 13.75
CA ALA A 35 -40.47 -7.53 14.41
C ALA A 35 -39.21 -6.66 14.33
N GLU A 36 -39.34 -5.48 13.72
CA GLU A 36 -38.28 -4.49 13.66
C GLU A 36 -37.72 -4.20 15.07
N PRO A 37 -36.39 -4.27 15.26
CA PRO A 37 -35.77 -3.80 16.49
C PRO A 37 -36.18 -2.36 16.76
N PRO A 38 -36.56 -1.99 18.00
CA PRO A 38 -36.98 -0.64 18.31
C PRO A 38 -35.87 0.35 17.92
N GLU A 39 -36.21 1.26 17.00
CA GLU A 39 -35.36 2.35 16.55
C GLU A 39 -34.93 3.17 17.76
N ALA A 40 -33.65 3.11 18.11
CA ALA A 40 -33.12 3.83 19.26
C ALA A 40 -33.39 5.34 19.05
N PRO A 41 -33.93 6.05 20.06
CA PRO A 41 -34.27 7.45 19.92
C PRO A 41 -33.01 8.25 19.53
N ALA A 42 -33.16 9.13 18.54
CA ALA A 42 -32.08 10.00 18.10
C ALA A 42 -31.49 10.76 19.31
N PRO A 43 -30.16 10.83 19.46
CA PRO A 43 -29.55 11.53 20.59
C PRO A 43 -29.94 13.00 20.52
N THR A 44 -30.71 13.48 21.49
CA THR A 44 -31.09 14.89 21.61
C THR A 44 -30.10 15.62 22.53
N GLY A 45 -29.86 16.90 22.27
CA GLY A 45 -29.06 17.77 23.15
C GLY A 45 -27.54 17.53 23.15
N GLU A 46 -26.97 17.45 24.36
CA GLU A 46 -25.52 17.45 24.66
C GLU A 46 -24.77 16.25 24.08
N LEU A 47 -25.37 15.05 24.10
CA LEU A 47 -24.78 13.85 23.50
C LEU A 47 -24.61 13.97 21.98
N ALA A 48 -25.50 14.71 21.30
CA ALA A 48 -25.34 14.96 19.87
C ALA A 48 -24.13 15.86 19.59
N ALA A 49 -23.82 16.82 20.48
CA ALA A 49 -22.62 17.64 20.37
C ALA A 49 -21.35 16.80 20.57
N VAL A 50 -21.35 15.91 21.58
CA VAL A 50 -20.26 14.94 21.80
C VAL A 50 -20.04 14.08 20.56
N ILE A 51 -21.10 13.49 19.99
CA ILE A 51 -21.01 12.62 18.79
C ILE A 51 -20.42 13.37 17.59
N ARG A 52 -20.70 14.67 17.44
CA ARG A 52 -20.11 15.51 16.39
C ARG A 52 -18.64 15.88 16.64
N GLY A 53 -18.08 15.53 17.80
CA GLY A 53 -16.72 15.85 18.19
C GLY A 53 -16.54 17.28 18.72
N ASP A 54 -17.59 17.88 19.27
CA ASP A 54 -17.49 19.20 19.92
C ASP A 54 -16.54 19.14 21.14
N ALA A 55 -15.49 19.96 21.13
CA ALA A 55 -14.39 19.85 22.09
C ALA A 55 -14.83 20.12 23.54
N GLU A 56 -15.70 21.12 23.75
CA GLU A 56 -16.18 21.47 25.10
C GLU A 56 -17.16 20.43 25.62
N ALA A 57 -18.10 19.96 24.79
CA ALA A 57 -19.03 18.90 25.18
C ALA A 57 -18.31 17.57 25.47
N MET A 58 -17.31 17.20 24.65
CA MET A 58 -16.48 16.02 24.92
C MET A 58 -15.72 16.17 26.24
N LYS A 59 -15.08 17.32 26.48
CA LYS A 59 -14.31 17.57 27.71
C LYS A 59 -15.20 17.53 28.96
N ALA A 60 -16.40 18.09 28.90
CA ALA A 60 -17.37 18.03 29.99
C ALA A 60 -17.75 16.57 30.33
N LEU A 61 -17.94 15.73 29.32
CA LEU A 61 -18.27 14.32 29.51
C LEU A 61 -17.07 13.46 29.92
N GLU A 62 -15.86 13.79 29.45
CA GLU A 62 -14.61 13.15 29.88
C GLU A 62 -14.25 13.47 31.33
N ALA A 63 -14.71 14.59 31.88
CA ALA A 63 -14.53 14.93 33.30
C ALA A 63 -15.25 13.97 34.26
N LYS A 64 -16.32 13.27 33.83
CA LYS A 64 -16.97 12.22 34.64
C LYS A 64 -16.05 11.01 34.78
N ALA A 65 -16.06 10.31 35.91
CA ALA A 65 -15.26 9.09 36.06
C ALA A 65 -15.79 7.95 35.16
N PRO A 66 -14.95 6.99 34.70
CA PRO A 66 -15.40 5.94 33.77
C PRO A 66 -16.58 5.08 34.27
N ASP A 67 -16.69 4.87 35.57
CA ASP A 67 -17.75 4.14 36.27
C ASP A 67 -19.04 4.97 36.47
N GLU A 68 -18.95 6.29 36.37
CA GLU A 68 -20.09 7.22 36.42
C GLU A 68 -20.72 7.44 35.04
N ARG A 69 -20.06 7.01 33.95
CA ARG A 69 -20.57 7.16 32.58
C ARG A 69 -21.50 6.02 32.23
N SER A 70 -22.66 6.36 31.69
CA SER A 70 -23.54 5.40 31.03
C SER A 70 -22.89 4.81 29.77
N ALA A 71 -23.39 3.66 29.32
CA ALA A 71 -22.94 3.06 28.05
C ALA A 71 -23.17 3.99 26.84
N ALA A 72 -24.27 4.75 26.83
CA ALA A 72 -24.58 5.71 25.79
C ALA A 72 -23.55 6.86 25.74
N GLU A 73 -23.14 7.37 26.90
CA GLU A 73 -22.10 8.39 27.02
C GLU A 73 -20.74 7.88 26.58
N ALA A 74 -20.37 6.65 26.97
CA ALA A 74 -19.12 6.03 26.55
C ALA A 74 -19.05 5.84 25.02
N LEU A 75 -20.15 5.40 24.41
CA LEU A 75 -20.27 5.27 22.96
C LEU A 75 -20.28 6.64 22.26
N ALA A 76 -20.93 7.64 22.85
CA ALA A 76 -20.91 9.01 22.34
C ALA A 76 -19.49 9.58 22.32
N LEU A 77 -18.71 9.41 23.40
CA LEU A 77 -17.30 9.80 23.45
C LEU A 77 -16.46 9.10 22.39
N ALA A 78 -16.65 7.78 22.21
CA ALA A 78 -15.91 7.04 21.18
C ALA A 78 -16.19 7.62 19.78
N ARG A 79 -17.47 7.83 19.43
CA ARG A 79 -17.87 8.46 18.17
C ARG A 79 -17.34 9.88 18.02
N GLY A 80 -17.41 10.67 19.09
CA GLY A 80 -16.89 12.03 19.14
C GLY A 80 -15.39 12.11 18.88
N ARG A 81 -14.60 11.22 19.49
CA ARG A 81 -13.15 11.14 19.24
C ARG A 81 -12.85 10.79 17.78
N SER A 82 -13.58 9.85 17.19
CA SER A 82 -13.47 9.51 15.77
C SER A 82 -13.86 10.68 14.86
N ALA A 83 -14.86 11.49 15.23
CA ALA A 83 -15.26 12.69 14.51
C ALA A 83 -14.22 13.82 14.62
N ALA A 84 -13.70 14.07 15.83
CA ALA A 84 -12.64 15.05 16.08
C ALA A 84 -11.34 14.68 15.36
N LEU A 85 -10.97 13.38 15.36
CA LEU A 85 -9.82 12.88 14.60
C LEU A 85 -9.97 13.15 13.11
N ARG A 86 -11.14 12.86 12.52
CA ARG A 86 -11.45 13.18 11.10
C ARG A 86 -11.42 14.67 10.81
N ALA A 87 -11.92 15.50 11.73
CA ALA A 87 -11.88 16.96 11.57
C ALA A 87 -10.43 17.47 11.57
N SER A 88 -9.62 17.01 12.51
CA SER A 88 -8.20 17.37 12.59
C SER A 88 -7.42 16.87 11.36
N TRP A 89 -7.71 15.68 10.86
CA TRP A 89 -7.13 15.15 9.64
C TRP A 89 -7.51 16.00 8.41
N ARG A 90 -8.77 16.41 8.27
CA ARG A 90 -9.22 17.27 7.16
C ARG A 90 -8.49 18.60 7.15
N GLU A 91 -8.44 19.28 8.29
CA GLU A 91 -7.71 20.54 8.43
C GLU A 91 -6.23 20.38 8.08
N PHE A 92 -5.59 19.31 8.56
CA PHE A 92 -4.21 18.99 8.23
C PHE A 92 -4.00 18.77 6.72
N MET A 93 -4.87 17.98 6.08
CA MET A 93 -4.79 17.73 4.64
C MET A 93 -5.10 18.97 3.80
N ASP A 94 -6.02 19.82 4.23
CA ASP A 94 -6.31 21.08 3.55
C ASP A 94 -5.13 22.04 3.62
N GLY A 95 -4.41 22.08 4.75
CA GLY A 95 -3.14 22.78 4.87
C GLY A 95 -2.09 22.26 3.89
N LEU A 96 -1.94 20.93 3.78
CA LEU A 96 -1.00 20.32 2.83
C LEU A 96 -1.39 20.57 1.36
N LYS A 97 -2.69 20.58 1.02
CA LYS A 97 -3.14 20.94 -0.34
C LYS A 97 -2.76 22.36 -0.71
N GLN A 98 -2.85 23.29 0.25
CA GLN A 98 -2.46 24.69 0.03
C GLN A 98 -0.94 24.84 -0.09
N ASN A 99 -0.17 24.08 0.71
CA ASN A 99 1.29 24.15 0.72
C ASN A 99 1.94 22.74 0.64
N PRO A 100 1.96 22.11 -0.55
CA PRO A 100 2.43 20.72 -0.67
C PRO A 100 3.90 20.51 -0.30
N SER A 101 4.74 21.54 -0.43
CA SER A 101 6.16 21.50 -0.06
C SER A 101 6.39 21.23 1.44
N GLU A 102 5.39 21.48 2.28
CA GLU A 102 5.46 21.24 3.71
C GLU A 102 5.47 19.75 4.07
N LEU A 103 5.20 18.86 3.12
CA LEU A 103 5.35 17.42 3.30
C LEU A 103 6.81 16.99 3.56
N SER A 104 7.77 17.82 3.14
CA SER A 104 9.18 17.64 3.46
C SER A 104 9.52 17.92 4.94
N ASP A 105 8.64 18.61 5.67
CA ASP A 105 8.82 18.86 7.10
C ASP A 105 8.65 17.56 7.90
N LYS A 106 9.62 17.30 8.79
CA LYS A 106 9.67 16.05 9.56
C LYS A 106 8.48 15.88 10.50
N ALA A 107 7.99 16.95 11.11
CA ALA A 107 6.87 16.87 12.05
C ALA A 107 5.55 16.62 11.32
N LYS A 108 5.33 17.30 10.18
CA LYS A 108 4.17 17.06 9.31
C LYS A 108 4.18 15.67 8.73
N LYS A 109 5.33 15.20 8.24
CA LYS A 109 5.48 13.84 7.73
C LYS A 109 5.14 12.79 8.79
N LYS A 110 5.69 12.94 10.01
CA LYS A 110 5.37 12.04 11.13
C LYS A 110 3.87 12.01 11.45
N ARG A 111 3.22 13.18 11.51
CA ARG A 111 1.78 13.27 11.75
C ARG A 111 0.97 12.60 10.63
N LEU A 112 1.39 12.76 9.38
CA LEU A 112 0.78 12.08 8.25
C LEU A 112 0.99 10.55 8.30
N GLU A 113 2.15 10.06 8.74
CA GLU A 113 2.38 8.64 8.99
C GLU A 113 1.43 8.10 10.06
N ASP A 114 1.20 8.86 11.14
CA ASP A 114 0.27 8.48 12.20
C ASP A 114 -1.17 8.36 11.66
N TYR A 115 -1.61 9.27 10.77
CA TYR A 115 -2.90 9.16 10.09
C TYR A 115 -2.96 7.98 9.11
N ALA A 116 -1.92 7.76 8.31
CA ALA A 116 -1.84 6.65 7.36
C ALA A 116 -1.85 5.29 8.04
N ARG A 117 -1.33 5.20 9.28
CA ARG A 117 -1.34 3.97 10.10
C ARG A 117 -2.58 3.81 10.97
N ASN A 118 -3.41 4.86 11.07
CA ASN A 118 -4.67 4.78 11.80
C ASN A 118 -5.70 4.00 10.97
N ARG A 119 -6.28 2.94 11.55
CA ARG A 119 -7.25 2.07 10.88
C ARG A 119 -8.46 2.82 10.30
N GLU A 120 -8.90 3.91 10.94
CA GLU A 120 -10.07 4.67 10.49
C GLU A 120 -9.78 5.67 9.37
N LEU A 121 -8.52 6.03 9.16
CA LEU A 121 -8.11 7.10 8.23
C LEU A 121 -7.11 6.64 7.18
N SER A 122 -6.63 5.39 7.25
CA SER A 122 -5.52 4.95 6.42
C SER A 122 -5.82 5.09 4.94
N THR A 123 -7.01 4.68 4.51
CA THR A 123 -7.41 4.70 3.10
C THR A 123 -7.57 6.14 2.60
N GLU A 124 -8.33 6.95 3.34
CA GLU A 124 -8.57 8.36 3.01
C GLU A 124 -7.26 9.17 3.01
N THR A 125 -6.34 8.85 3.93
CA THR A 125 -5.03 9.49 3.98
C THR A 125 -4.21 9.16 2.74
N LEU A 126 -4.12 7.88 2.35
CA LEU A 126 -3.33 7.49 1.18
C LEU A 126 -3.94 8.04 -0.12
N GLU A 127 -5.27 8.06 -0.24
CA GLU A 127 -5.98 8.68 -1.37
C GLU A 127 -5.68 10.18 -1.44
N ALA A 128 -5.80 10.89 -0.32
CA ALA A 128 -5.56 12.34 -0.28
C ALA A 128 -4.10 12.69 -0.59
N VAL A 129 -3.14 11.87 -0.14
CA VAL A 129 -1.72 12.03 -0.49
C VAL A 129 -1.48 11.77 -1.97
N ALA A 130 -2.06 10.70 -2.54
CA ALA A 130 -1.99 10.43 -3.97
C ALA A 130 -2.52 11.61 -4.81
N ALA A 131 -3.60 12.24 -4.35
CA ALA A 131 -4.21 13.40 -5.01
C ALA A 131 -3.31 14.65 -4.99
N LEU A 132 -2.40 14.81 -4.02
CA LEU A 132 -1.43 15.92 -4.01
C LEU A 132 -0.54 15.90 -5.27
N GLY A 133 -0.18 14.69 -5.73
CA GLY A 133 0.53 14.53 -6.99
C GLY A 133 1.91 15.19 -7.04
N THR A 134 2.59 15.33 -5.91
CA THR A 134 3.97 15.82 -5.82
C THR A 134 4.97 14.68 -5.72
N GLU A 135 6.25 14.96 -5.98
CA GLU A 135 7.32 13.98 -5.80
C GLU A 135 7.39 13.49 -4.34
N ASP A 136 7.31 14.43 -3.38
CA ASP A 136 7.32 14.11 -1.94
C ASP A 136 6.13 13.24 -1.54
N ALA A 137 4.95 13.43 -2.15
CA ALA A 137 3.78 12.61 -1.88
C ALA A 137 4.00 11.14 -2.27
N LEU A 138 4.67 10.90 -3.39
CA LEU A 138 4.98 9.55 -3.84
C LEU A 138 6.13 8.93 -3.06
N ASP A 139 7.12 9.74 -2.68
CA ASP A 139 8.17 9.32 -1.75
C ASP A 139 7.55 8.89 -0.42
N PHE A 140 6.57 9.63 0.10
CA PHE A 140 5.81 9.25 1.29
C PHE A 140 5.03 7.94 1.11
N LEU A 141 4.26 7.78 0.02
CA LEU A 141 3.53 6.54 -0.23
C LEU A 141 4.48 5.33 -0.33
N TYR A 142 5.65 5.51 -0.97
CA TYR A 142 6.67 4.48 -1.02
C TYR A 142 7.17 4.11 0.38
N GLU A 143 7.41 5.08 1.25
CA GLU A 143 7.80 4.84 2.64
C GLU A 143 6.74 4.11 3.45
N ILE A 144 5.45 4.39 3.24
CA ILE A 144 4.37 3.61 3.86
C ILE A 144 4.41 2.15 3.39
N TRP A 145 4.61 1.93 2.08
CA TRP A 145 4.70 0.58 1.52
C TRP A 145 5.89 -0.21 2.08
N VAL A 146 7.09 0.38 2.14
CA VAL A 146 8.31 -0.34 2.54
C VAL A 146 8.68 -0.20 4.01
N GLY A 147 7.98 0.66 4.76
CA GLY A 147 8.31 1.02 6.13
C GLY A 147 8.07 -0.08 7.16
N THR A 148 7.42 -1.18 6.76
CA THR A 148 7.20 -2.37 7.59
C THR A 148 7.31 -3.64 6.75
N PRO A 149 7.87 -4.74 7.29
CA PRO A 149 7.87 -6.03 6.59
C PRO A 149 6.48 -6.68 6.55
N LYS A 150 5.55 -6.27 7.41
CA LYS A 150 4.20 -6.84 7.47
C LYS A 150 3.35 -6.27 6.33
N ARG A 151 2.84 -7.15 5.47
CA ARG A 151 1.82 -6.80 4.47
C ARG A 151 0.48 -6.57 5.19
N THR A 152 -0.04 -5.35 5.08
CA THR A 152 -1.36 -4.91 5.53
C THR A 152 -2.11 -4.27 4.37
N ASP A 153 -3.43 -4.09 4.51
CA ASP A 153 -4.27 -3.38 3.53
C ASP A 153 -3.70 -1.99 3.20
N THR A 154 -3.22 -1.26 4.21
CA THR A 154 -2.53 0.02 4.04
C THR A 154 -1.27 -0.09 3.18
N THR A 155 -0.38 -1.06 3.45
CA THR A 155 0.84 -1.22 2.65
C THR A 155 0.56 -1.69 1.23
N GLN A 156 -0.50 -2.49 1.05
CA GLN A 156 -0.94 -2.97 -0.26
C GLN A 156 -1.55 -1.82 -1.08
N LEU A 157 -2.41 -1.01 -0.48
CA LEU A 157 -2.93 0.19 -1.15
C LEU A 157 -1.82 1.16 -1.51
N ALA A 158 -0.87 1.39 -0.61
CA ALA A 158 0.29 2.24 -0.88
C ALA A 158 1.14 1.69 -2.06
N GLU A 159 1.36 0.38 -2.13
CA GLU A 159 2.00 -0.28 -3.28
C GLU A 159 1.24 -0.06 -4.58
N GLU A 160 -0.07 -0.32 -4.58
CA GLU A 160 -0.93 -0.18 -5.75
C GLU A 160 -0.94 1.27 -6.27
N LEU A 161 -1.02 2.26 -5.37
CA LEU A 161 -0.95 3.68 -5.71
C LEU A 161 0.42 4.04 -6.31
N VAL A 162 1.53 3.67 -5.64
CA VAL A 162 2.89 4.00 -6.11
C VAL A 162 3.19 3.37 -7.47
N MET A 163 2.69 2.16 -7.71
CA MET A 163 2.89 1.44 -8.96
C MET A 163 1.92 1.84 -10.07
N SER A 164 0.89 2.64 -9.76
CA SER A 164 -0.07 3.14 -10.75
C SER A 164 0.60 4.01 -11.81
N ASN A 165 0.15 3.90 -13.07
CA ASN A 165 0.75 4.61 -14.19
C ASN A 165 0.69 6.15 -14.06
N ASP A 166 -0.37 6.66 -13.42
CA ASP A 166 -0.60 8.10 -13.29
C ASP A 166 0.30 8.73 -12.22
N LEU A 167 0.56 8.00 -11.14
CA LEU A 167 1.44 8.47 -10.08
C LEU A 167 2.90 8.19 -10.40
N ARG A 168 3.25 7.04 -10.99
CA ARG A 168 4.66 6.70 -11.24
C ARG A 168 5.43 7.76 -12.04
N LYS A 169 4.76 8.51 -12.91
CA LYS A 169 5.34 9.63 -13.69
C LYS A 169 5.75 10.84 -12.84
N LYS A 170 5.17 10.98 -11.64
CA LYS A 170 5.41 12.05 -10.67
C LYS A 170 6.44 11.65 -9.62
N ALA A 171 7.03 10.46 -9.72
CA ALA A 171 8.05 10.00 -8.78
C ALA A 171 9.31 10.87 -8.89
N SER A 172 9.96 11.15 -7.76
CA SER A 172 11.29 11.77 -7.78
C SER A 172 12.25 10.92 -8.63
N PRO A 173 13.29 11.51 -9.27
CA PRO A 173 14.22 10.75 -10.11
C PRO A 173 14.82 9.51 -9.41
N ALA A 174 15.14 9.65 -8.12
CA ALA A 174 15.65 8.57 -7.29
C ALA A 174 14.62 7.48 -7.02
N LEU A 175 13.37 7.85 -6.71
CA LEU A 175 12.28 6.90 -6.54
C LEU A 175 11.96 6.18 -7.85
N GLY A 176 11.90 6.89 -8.97
CA GLY A 176 11.66 6.29 -10.28
C GLY A 176 12.65 5.17 -10.59
N VAL A 177 13.94 5.40 -10.33
CA VAL A 177 14.98 4.36 -10.43
C VAL A 177 14.71 3.20 -9.47
N ALA A 178 14.36 3.46 -8.21
CA ALA A 178 14.09 2.40 -7.24
C ALA A 178 12.87 1.54 -7.64
N LEU A 179 11.80 2.16 -8.15
CA LEU A 179 10.61 1.46 -8.63
C LEU A 179 10.92 0.60 -9.86
N GLU A 180 11.64 1.16 -10.84
CA GLU A 180 12.10 0.40 -12.01
C GLU A 180 12.99 -0.79 -11.62
N LEU A 181 13.95 -0.59 -10.71
CA LEU A 181 14.83 -1.67 -10.23
C LEU A 181 14.07 -2.77 -9.49
N ARG A 182 12.97 -2.43 -8.82
CA ARG A 182 12.12 -3.40 -8.11
C ARG A 182 11.40 -4.32 -9.10
N THR A 183 10.96 -3.78 -10.24
CA THR A 183 10.30 -4.55 -11.31
C THR A 183 11.26 -5.26 -12.25
N VAL A 184 12.58 -5.07 -12.11
CA VAL A 184 13.55 -5.83 -12.91
C VAL A 184 13.47 -7.30 -12.55
N ASP A 185 13.17 -8.11 -13.56
CA ASP A 185 13.14 -9.55 -13.50
C ASP A 185 14.40 -10.16 -14.10
N LYS A 186 14.59 -11.44 -13.81
CA LYS A 186 15.73 -12.19 -14.34
C LYS A 186 15.69 -12.32 -15.84
N ASP A 187 14.50 -12.26 -16.43
CA ASP A 187 14.25 -12.43 -17.85
C ASP A 187 14.43 -11.18 -18.71
N ASP A 188 14.55 -10.01 -18.07
CA ASP A 188 14.70 -8.74 -18.77
C ASP A 188 15.91 -8.70 -19.72
N PRO A 189 15.78 -7.97 -20.86
CA PRO A 189 16.90 -7.75 -21.76
C PRO A 189 18.07 -7.09 -21.04
N CYS A 190 19.25 -7.70 -21.11
CA CYS A 190 20.42 -7.19 -20.39
C CYS A 190 20.75 -5.72 -20.74
N ALA A 191 20.46 -5.29 -21.97
CA ALA A 191 20.63 -3.90 -22.41
C ALA A 191 19.72 -2.90 -21.67
N SER A 192 18.46 -3.24 -21.37
CA SER A 192 17.56 -2.36 -20.61
C SER A 192 18.00 -2.25 -19.16
N THR A 193 18.34 -3.38 -18.53
CA THR A 193 18.88 -3.41 -17.17
C THR A 193 20.16 -2.61 -17.06
N LYS A 194 21.06 -2.70 -18.05
CA LYS A 194 22.30 -1.90 -18.08
C LYS A 194 22.02 -0.39 -18.11
N LYS A 195 21.08 0.07 -18.94
CA LYS A 195 20.68 1.49 -18.97
C LYS A 195 20.08 1.94 -17.64
N LEU A 196 19.27 1.10 -17.00
CA LEU A 196 18.72 1.39 -15.68
C LEU A 196 19.80 1.48 -14.60
N VAL A 197 20.78 0.58 -14.61
CA VAL A 197 21.92 0.62 -13.67
C VAL A 197 22.75 1.90 -13.86
N GLN A 198 22.96 2.34 -15.11
CA GLN A 198 23.63 3.61 -15.41
C GLN A 198 22.82 4.83 -14.94
N ARG A 199 21.49 4.78 -15.01
CA ARG A 199 20.63 5.82 -14.39
C ARG A 199 20.74 5.79 -12.88
N ALA A 200 20.78 4.61 -12.26
CA ALA A 200 20.96 4.47 -10.82
C ALA A 200 22.30 5.02 -10.33
N GLU A 201 23.34 4.96 -11.16
CA GLU A 201 24.61 5.64 -10.87
C GLU A 201 24.43 7.15 -10.69
N LYS A 202 23.58 7.80 -11.49
CA LYS A 202 23.32 9.25 -11.43
C LYS A 202 22.29 9.61 -10.36
N ASP A 203 21.12 8.98 -10.43
CA ASP A 203 19.91 9.42 -9.73
C ASP A 203 19.57 8.53 -8.53
N GLY A 204 20.16 7.34 -8.43
CA GLY A 204 19.83 6.37 -7.38
C GLY A 204 20.21 6.86 -5.98
N ASP A 205 19.45 6.42 -4.99
CA ASP A 205 19.66 6.70 -3.57
C ASP A 205 19.67 5.42 -2.71
N VAL A 206 19.55 5.58 -1.39
CA VAL A 206 19.57 4.45 -0.43
C VAL A 206 18.57 3.34 -0.78
N ARG A 207 17.41 3.69 -1.36
CA ARG A 207 16.35 2.74 -1.73
C ARG A 207 16.80 1.80 -2.84
N SER A 208 17.67 2.27 -3.73
CA SER A 208 18.21 1.48 -4.84
C SER A 208 19.29 0.49 -4.41
N LEU A 209 19.96 0.68 -3.25
CA LEU A 209 21.16 -0.11 -2.90
C LEU A 209 20.91 -1.61 -2.79
N HIS A 210 19.86 -2.01 -2.07
CA HIS A 210 19.53 -3.42 -1.93
C HIS A 210 19.13 -4.04 -3.28
N LEU A 211 18.38 -3.29 -4.10
CA LEU A 211 17.92 -3.72 -5.41
C LEU A 211 19.09 -3.89 -6.40
N LEU A 212 20.04 -2.95 -6.41
CA LEU A 212 21.29 -3.08 -7.16
C LEU A 212 22.10 -4.28 -6.67
N GLY A 213 22.19 -4.50 -5.36
CA GLY A 213 22.85 -5.67 -4.78
C GLY A 213 22.30 -7.00 -5.32
N ARG A 214 20.98 -7.09 -5.52
CA ARG A 214 20.31 -8.27 -6.11
C ARG A 214 20.81 -8.59 -7.52
N LEU A 215 21.12 -7.58 -8.33
CA LEU A 215 21.69 -7.74 -9.68
C LEU A 215 23.15 -8.24 -9.66
N GLY A 216 23.80 -8.20 -8.49
CA GLY A 216 25.13 -8.76 -8.24
C GLY A 216 25.16 -10.29 -8.27
N ASN A 217 24.00 -10.94 -8.09
CA ASN A 217 23.90 -12.39 -8.13
C ASN A 217 24.24 -12.92 -9.53
N LYS A 218 25.18 -13.87 -9.59
CA LYS A 218 25.68 -14.50 -10.83
C LYS A 218 24.92 -15.77 -11.19
N ARG A 219 23.79 -16.03 -10.53
CA ARG A 219 23.00 -17.25 -10.65
C ARG A 219 21.53 -16.88 -10.66
N GLY A 220 20.71 -17.70 -11.32
CA GLY A 220 19.27 -17.63 -11.21
C GLY A 220 18.49 -17.75 -12.52
N ARG A 221 19.16 -17.83 -13.67
CA ARG A 221 18.55 -18.09 -14.99
C ARG A 221 19.02 -19.44 -15.55
N GLY A 222 18.31 -19.95 -16.55
CA GLY A 222 18.59 -21.21 -17.23
C GLY A 222 17.96 -22.41 -16.52
N SER A 223 17.90 -23.55 -17.20
CA SER A 223 17.27 -24.78 -16.68
C SER A 223 17.92 -25.30 -15.39
N SER A 224 19.20 -24.99 -15.16
CA SER A 224 19.94 -25.36 -13.96
C SER A 224 19.97 -24.27 -12.88
N GLY A 225 19.48 -23.06 -13.18
CA GLY A 225 19.56 -21.88 -12.31
C GLY A 225 20.98 -21.38 -12.02
N ARG A 226 21.99 -21.87 -12.75
CA ARG A 226 23.41 -21.53 -12.51
C ARG A 226 23.91 -20.38 -13.38
N ASP A 227 23.15 -19.97 -14.38
CA ASP A 227 23.60 -18.96 -15.34
C ASP A 227 23.43 -17.55 -14.76
N ASP A 228 24.35 -16.66 -15.15
CA ASP A 228 24.33 -15.25 -14.76
C ASP A 228 23.30 -14.50 -15.61
N CYS A 229 22.18 -14.12 -14.97
CA CYS A 229 21.11 -13.36 -15.62
C CYS A 229 21.59 -12.02 -16.19
N TYR A 230 22.65 -11.45 -15.62
CA TYR A 230 23.08 -10.08 -15.87
C TYR A 230 24.58 -9.99 -16.20
N ALA A 231 25.09 -10.95 -16.97
CA ALA A 231 26.50 -10.98 -17.38
C ALA A 231 26.98 -9.67 -18.05
N CYS A 232 26.09 -8.93 -18.73
CA CYS A 232 26.42 -7.64 -19.35
C CYS A 232 26.74 -6.52 -18.34
N LEU A 233 26.38 -6.67 -17.07
CA LEU A 233 26.67 -5.71 -16.01
C LEU A 233 28.09 -5.87 -15.44
N ARG A 234 28.80 -6.94 -15.83
CA ARG A 234 30.14 -7.27 -15.31
C ARG A 234 31.27 -6.52 -16.04
N LYS A 235 31.05 -6.10 -17.30
CA LYS A 235 32.06 -5.44 -18.15
C LYS A 235 31.48 -4.32 -19.03
N PRO A 236 31.99 -3.06 -18.92
CA PRO A 236 32.67 -2.53 -17.73
C PRO A 236 31.80 -2.74 -16.48
N ASP A 237 32.38 -2.64 -15.28
CA ASP A 237 31.73 -2.98 -14.01
C ASP A 237 30.71 -1.92 -13.56
N VAL A 238 29.76 -1.60 -14.45
CA VAL A 238 28.73 -0.57 -14.29
C VAL A 238 27.90 -0.76 -13.04
N LEU A 239 27.72 -2.01 -12.60
CA LEU A 239 26.98 -2.31 -11.38
C LEU A 239 27.75 -1.88 -10.14
N LYS A 240 29.05 -2.20 -10.07
CA LYS A 240 29.90 -1.77 -8.96
C LYS A 240 30.01 -0.25 -8.92
N ASP A 241 30.19 0.38 -10.08
CA ASP A 241 30.27 1.83 -10.20
C ASP A 241 28.98 2.50 -9.71
N ALA A 242 27.82 2.02 -10.14
CA ALA A 242 26.51 2.50 -9.66
C ALA A 242 26.36 2.37 -8.13
N ILE A 243 26.68 1.20 -7.57
CA ILE A 243 26.61 0.97 -6.11
C ILE A 243 27.54 1.92 -5.36
N GLN A 244 28.77 2.12 -5.85
CA GLN A 244 29.74 3.02 -5.23
C GLN A 244 29.27 4.48 -5.30
N SER A 245 28.76 4.93 -6.44
CA SER A 245 28.23 6.29 -6.62
C SER A 245 27.06 6.58 -5.68
N VAL A 246 26.12 5.63 -5.55
CA VAL A 246 25.02 5.74 -4.58
C VAL A 246 25.54 5.83 -3.14
N ARG A 247 26.47 4.96 -2.74
CA ARG A 247 27.06 4.99 -1.39
C ARG A 247 27.78 6.31 -1.08
N LYS A 248 28.54 6.85 -2.04
CA LYS A 248 29.23 8.14 -1.90
C LYS A 248 28.25 9.29 -1.64
N ARG A 249 27.12 9.32 -2.35
CA ARG A 249 26.07 10.34 -2.12
C ARG A 249 25.51 10.29 -0.69
N LEU A 250 25.35 9.10 -0.11
CA LEU A 250 24.85 8.96 1.27
C LEU A 250 25.81 9.54 2.31
N THR A 251 27.11 9.50 2.05
CA THR A 251 28.12 10.10 2.95
C THR A 251 28.25 11.61 2.81
N GLN A 252 27.87 12.17 1.66
CA GLN A 252 27.96 13.61 1.38
C GLN A 252 26.71 14.40 1.81
N LYS A 253 25.57 13.71 2.00
CA LYS A 253 24.30 14.29 2.47
C LYS A 253 24.16 14.35 4.00
N LYS A 254 25.17 13.91 4.76
CA LYS A 254 25.23 14.06 6.22
C LYS A 254 25.87 15.38 6.59
#